data_AF-A0A836BHC5-F1
#
_entry.id   AF-A0A836BHC5-F1
#
_cell.length_a   1.000
_cell.length_b   1.000
_cell.length_c   1.000
_cell.angle_alpha   90.00
_cell.angle_beta   90.00
_cell.angle_gamma   90.00
#
_symmetry.space_group_name_H-M   'P 1'
#
loop_
_entity.id
_entity.type
_entity.pdbx_description
1 polymer ?
#
loop_
_entity_poly.entity_id
_entity_poly.type
_entity_poly.pdbx_seq_one_letter_code
_entity_poly.pdbx_strand_id
1 'polypeptide(L)'
;MKKTHLDIIDPIHDFIRVSGPELKIIDNPIFQRLRRIRQLSGAHLTYPGAQHTRFEHSLGVMHISGQAGQALQEKGILKKD
;
A
#
# COMPACT_ATOMS: atom_id res chain seq x y z
N MET A 1 13.94 7.62 -20.39
CA MET A 1 12.80 6.68 -20.36
C MET A 1 11.81 7.18 -19.31
N LYS A 2 10.53 7.41 -19.63
CA LYS A 2 9.54 7.84 -18.63
C LYS A 2 9.31 6.68 -17.65
N LYS A 3 9.49 6.90 -16.34
CA LYS A 3 9.08 5.92 -15.33
C LYS A 3 7.58 5.68 -15.49
N THR A 4 7.18 4.43 -15.72
CA THR A 4 5.77 4.00 -15.84
C THR A 4 5.10 3.75 -14.49
N HIS A 5 5.83 4.00 -13.39
CA HIS A 5 5.40 3.77 -12.02
C HIS A 5 6.06 4.79 -11.08
N LEU A 6 5.40 5.05 -9.96
CA LEU A 6 5.94 5.80 -8.82
C LEU A 6 6.37 4.81 -7.74
N ASP A 7 7.53 4.99 -7.14
CA ASP A 7 7.95 4.20 -5.98
C ASP A 7 7.71 5.01 -4.70
N ILE A 8 6.98 4.44 -3.75
CA ILE A 8 6.79 4.97 -2.40
C ILE A 8 7.71 4.20 -1.46
N ILE A 9 8.50 4.91 -0.65
CA ILE A 9 9.38 4.30 0.35
C ILE A 9 8.53 3.87 1.55
N ASP A 10 8.63 2.61 1.94
CA ASP A 10 7.93 2.01 3.06
C ASP A 10 8.93 1.26 3.97
N PRO A 11 8.88 1.44 5.30
CA PRO A 11 9.86 0.81 6.20
C PRO A 11 9.72 -0.71 6.34
N ILE A 12 8.62 -1.32 5.88
CA ILE A 12 8.36 -2.76 5.97
C ILE A 12 8.63 -3.46 4.63
N HIS A 13 8.34 -2.78 3.51
CA HIS A 13 8.41 -3.35 2.17
C HIS A 13 9.46 -2.71 1.25
N ASP A 14 10.31 -1.82 1.78
CA ASP A 14 11.27 -0.98 1.08
C ASP A 14 10.63 -0.06 0.03
N PHE A 15 10.29 -0.61 -1.14
CA PHE A 15 9.68 0.13 -2.25
C PHE A 15 8.32 -0.46 -2.62
N ILE A 16 7.27 0.32 -2.40
CA ILE A 16 5.93 0.04 -2.92
C ILE A 16 5.81 0.71 -4.29
N ARG A 17 5.78 -0.12 -5.34
CA ARG A 17 5.60 0.33 -6.71
C ARG A 17 4.12 0.57 -7.02
N VAL A 18 3.80 1.77 -7.50
CA VAL A 18 2.45 2.24 -7.77
C VAL A 18 2.30 2.53 -9.27
N SER A 19 1.31 1.91 -9.89
CA SER A 19 0.91 2.13 -11.28
C SER A 19 0.03 3.39 -11.43
N GLY A 20 -0.15 3.85 -12.68
CA GLY A 20 -1.01 4.99 -12.98
C GLY A 20 -2.46 4.87 -12.46
N PRO A 21 -3.16 3.73 -12.64
CA PRO A 21 -4.50 3.54 -12.09
C PRO A 21 -4.54 3.54 -10.55
N GLU A 22 -3.59 2.87 -9.89
CA GLU A 22 -3.51 2.85 -8.43
C GLU A 22 -3.25 4.25 -7.87
N LEU A 23 -2.37 5.02 -8.51
CA LEU A 23 -2.05 6.38 -8.10
C LEU A 23 -3.30 7.27 -8.11
N LYS A 24 -4.20 7.13 -9.09
CA LYS A 24 -5.47 7.88 -9.12
C LYS A 24 -6.36 7.58 -7.90
N ILE A 25 -6.34 6.35 -7.39
CA ILE A 25 -7.09 5.97 -6.19
C ILE A 25 -6.38 6.54 -4.96
N ILE A 26 -5.06 6.41 -4.88
CA ILE A 26 -4.25 6.89 -3.76
C ILE A 26 -4.38 8.41 -3.60
N ASP A 27 -4.37 9.17 -4.70
CA ASP A 27 -4.49 10.63 -4.70
C ASP A 27 -5.92 11.12 -4.44
N ASN A 28 -6.91 10.22 -4.39
CA ASN A 28 -8.28 10.60 -4.08
C ASN A 28 -8.41 11.11 -2.63
N PRO A 29 -9.15 12.22 -2.37
CA PRO A 29 -9.35 12.73 -1.01
C PRO A 29 -9.87 11.70 0.00
N ILE A 30 -10.69 10.74 -0.45
CA ILE A 30 -11.22 9.66 0.39
C ILE A 30 -10.10 8.74 0.89
N PHE A 31 -9.14 8.41 0.02
CA PHE A 31 -7.99 7.59 0.39
C PHE A 31 -6.97 8.39 1.20
N GLN A 32 -6.67 9.63 0.80
CA GLN A 32 -5.76 10.53 1.55
C GLN A 32 -6.23 10.82 2.98
N ARG A 33 -7.54 10.76 3.26
CA ARG A 33 -8.08 10.86 4.62
C ARG A 33 -7.50 9.82 5.57
N LEU A 34 -7.11 8.65 5.09
CA LEU A 34 -6.54 7.57 5.91
C LEU A 34 -5.27 7.99 6.65
N ARG A 35 -4.54 9.01 6.17
CA ARG A 35 -3.37 9.59 6.84
C ARG A 35 -3.69 10.17 8.22
N ARG A 36 -4.97 10.48 8.49
CA ARG A 36 -5.42 11.06 9.77
C ARG A 36 -6.03 10.02 10.70
N ILE A 37 -5.99 8.74 10.33
CA ILE A 37 -6.60 7.64 11.10
C ILE A 37 -5.50 6.69 11.53
N ARG A 38 -5.12 6.72 12.80
CA ARG A 38 -4.15 5.78 13.36
C ARG A 38 -4.66 4.34 13.21
N GLN A 39 -3.75 3.43 12.86
CA GLN A 39 -4.08 2.02 12.71
C GLN A 39 -4.55 1.42 14.04
N LEU A 40 -3.82 1.72 15.13
CA LEU A 40 -4.06 1.16 16.46
C LEU A 40 -4.71 2.15 17.45
N SER A 41 -5.46 3.14 16.95
CA SER A 41 -6.21 4.11 17.78
C SER A 41 -5.34 4.72 18.91
N GLY A 42 -5.74 4.57 20.18
CA GLY A 42 -5.04 5.08 21.36
C GLY A 42 -3.76 4.34 21.75
N ALA A 43 -3.35 3.27 21.06
CA ALA A 43 -2.17 2.49 21.44
C ALA A 43 -0.88 3.33 21.49
N HIS A 44 -0.80 4.42 20.71
CA HIS A 44 0.31 5.35 20.75
C HIS A 44 0.54 6.04 22.11
N LEU A 45 -0.47 6.04 23.00
CA LEU A 45 -0.37 6.57 24.37
C LEU A 45 0.42 5.63 25.30
N THR A 46 0.44 4.33 25.01
CA THR A 46 1.21 3.33 25.75
C THR A 46 2.50 2.96 25.02
N TYR A 47 2.43 2.88 23.68
CA TYR A 47 3.52 2.51 22.79
C TYR A 47 3.82 3.68 21.84
N PRO A 48 4.75 4.59 22.20
CA PRO A 48 4.99 5.82 21.43
C PRO A 48 5.34 5.60 19.95
N GLY A 49 5.87 4.43 19.59
CA GLY A 49 6.17 4.05 18.20
C GLY A 49 4.95 3.62 17.37
N ALA A 50 3.79 3.38 17.98
CA ALA A 50 2.55 2.98 17.29
C ALA A 50 1.85 4.16 16.60
N GLN A 51 2.62 4.95 15.83
CA GLN A 51 2.16 6.15 15.13
C GLN A 51 1.57 5.86 13.75
N HIS A 52 1.76 4.65 13.23
CA HIS A 52 1.35 4.29 11.89
C HIS A 52 -0.16 4.46 11.69
N THR A 53 -0.54 4.88 10.48
CA THR A 53 -1.89 5.20 10.05
C THR A 53 -2.43 4.12 9.12
N ARG A 54 -3.74 4.19 8.85
CA ARG A 54 -4.39 3.31 7.89
C ARG A 54 -3.88 3.52 6.46
N PHE A 55 -3.28 4.68 6.15
CA PHE A 55 -2.80 4.99 4.81
C PHE A 55 -1.65 4.08 4.38
N GLU A 56 -0.54 4.06 5.14
CA GLU A 56 0.61 3.20 4.84
C GLU A 56 0.26 1.72 4.95
N HIS A 57 -0.62 1.36 5.89
CA HIS A 57 -1.11 0.00 5.97
C HIS A 57 -1.86 -0.43 4.70
N SER A 58 -2.75 0.42 4.16
CA SER A 58 -3.44 0.14 2.90
C SER A 58 -2.49 0.05 1.71
N LEU A 59 -1.42 0.86 1.66
CA LEU A 59 -0.39 0.72 0.64
C LEU A 59 0.34 -0.62 0.75
N GLY A 60 0.71 -1.05 1.96
CA GLY A 60 1.33 -2.35 2.19
C GLY A 60 0.42 -3.51 1.78
N VAL A 61 -0.88 -3.44 2.11
CA VAL A 61 -1.87 -4.45 1.68
C VAL A 61 -1.98 -4.49 0.16
N MET A 62 -2.05 -3.35 -0.52
CA MET A 62 -2.05 -3.28 -1.99
C MET A 62 -0.82 -3.99 -2.57
N HIS A 63 0.37 -3.68 -2.04
CA HIS A 63 1.63 -4.27 -2.48
C HIS A 63 1.63 -5.80 -2.36
N ILE A 64 1.31 -6.33 -1.18
CA ILE A 64 1.28 -7.77 -0.93
C ILE A 64 0.18 -8.46 -1.74
N SER A 65 -0.95 -7.81 -1.95
CA SER A 65 -2.04 -8.37 -2.78
C SER A 65 -1.59 -8.50 -4.24
N GLY A 66 -0.85 -7.51 -4.76
CA GLY A 66 -0.25 -7.59 -6.10
C GLY A 66 0.75 -8.74 -6.22
N GLN A 67 1.64 -8.91 -5.24
CA GLN A 67 2.58 -10.04 -5.19
C GLN A 67 1.86 -11.39 -5.13
N ALA A 68 0.82 -11.51 -4.31
CA ALA A 68 0.02 -12.72 -4.21
C ALA A 68 -0.67 -13.05 -5.55
N GLY A 69 -1.27 -12.04 -6.20
CA GLY A 69 -1.87 -12.19 -7.52
C GLY A 69 -0.87 -12.65 -8.57
N GLN A 70 0.33 -12.07 -8.58
CA GLN A 70 1.41 -12.49 -9.47
C GLN A 70 1.83 -13.95 -9.21
N ALA A 71 2.04 -14.33 -7.94
CA ALA A 71 2.42 -15.69 -7.59
C ALA A 71 1.37 -16.73 -8.00
N LEU A 72 0.08 -16.37 -7.94
CA LEU A 72 -1.01 -17.22 -8.41
C LEU A 72 -1.06 -17.32 -9.93
N GLN A 73 -0.74 -16.24 -10.66
CA GLN A 73 -0.61 -16.28 -12.13
C GLN A 73 0.57 -17.17 -12.56
N GLU A 74 1.73 -17.03 -11.91
CA GLU A 74 2.92 -17.84 -12.19
C GLU A 74 2.68 -19.35 -11.97
N LYS A 75 1.82 -19.69 -11.01
CA LYS A 75 1.38 -21.08 -10.75
C LYS A 75 0.29 -21.58 -11.70
N GLY A 76 -0.19 -20.75 -12.63
CA GLY A 76 -1.28 -21.08 -13.55
C GLY A 76 -2.66 -21.22 -12.88
N ILE A 77 -2.81 -20.76 -11.63
CA ILE A 77 -4.09 -20.80 -10.89
C ILE A 77 -4.98 -19.65 -11.35
N LEU A 78 -4.40 -18.47 -11.57
CA LEU A 78 -5.06 -17.32 -12.19
C LEU A 78 -4.66 -17.20 -13.66
N LYS A 79 -5.63 -17.01 -14.54
CA LYS A 79 -5.38 -16.67 -15.93
C LYS A 79 -4.97 -15.20 -16.03
N LYS A 80 -4.10 -14.90 -16.97
CA LYS A 80 -3.77 -13.52 -17.33
C LYS A 80 -4.86 -13.03 -18.27
N ASP A 81 -5.58 -12.00 -17.85
CA ASP A 81 -6.53 -11.28 -18.70
C ASP A 81 -5.78 -10.51 -19.81
#